data_AF-A0A258BZL1-F1
#
_entry.id   AF-A0A258BZL1-F1
#
_cell.length_a   1.000
_cell.length_b   1.000
_cell.length_c   1.000
_cell.angle_alpha   90.00
_cell.angle_beta   90.00
_cell.angle_gamma   90.00
#
_symmetry.space_group_name_H-M   'P 1'
#
loop_
_entity.id
_entity.type
_entity.pdbx_description
1 polymer ?
#
loop_
_entity_poly.entity_id
_entity_poly.type
_entity_poly.pdbx_seq_one_letter_code
_entity_poly.pdbx_strand_id
1 'polypeptide(L)'
;MTESTAPERDYRDTLFLPKTEFPMRAGLPKAEPEWIKRWDALGLYEKLRADAKSRGADPFILHDGPPYANGHIHLGTALNKII
;
A
#
# COMPACT_ATOMS: atom_id res chain seq x y z
N MET A 1 -9.04 -52.46 -32.72
CA MET A 1 -9.68 -51.92 -31.51
C MET A 1 -9.23 -50.47 -31.38
N THR A 2 -9.98 -49.54 -31.95
CA THR A 2 -9.65 -48.11 -31.93
C THR A 2 -10.43 -47.47 -30.79
N GLU A 3 -9.74 -47.23 -29.68
CA GLU A 3 -10.27 -46.49 -28.55
C GLU A 3 -10.33 -45.00 -28.95
N SER A 4 -11.55 -44.49 -29.14
CA SER A 4 -11.80 -43.07 -29.43
C SER A 4 -11.85 -42.32 -28.10
N THR A 5 -10.73 -41.75 -27.69
CA THR A 5 -10.68 -40.78 -26.58
C THR A 5 -11.39 -39.50 -27.00
N ALA A 6 -12.67 -39.38 -26.62
CA ALA A 6 -13.39 -38.12 -26.72
C ALA A 6 -12.62 -37.02 -25.95
N PRO A 7 -12.56 -35.77 -26.44
CA PRO A 7 -11.85 -34.71 -25.75
C PRO A 7 -12.49 -34.48 -24.38
N GLU A 8 -11.67 -34.59 -23.34
CA GLU A 8 -12.06 -34.28 -21.96
C GLU A 8 -12.59 -32.84 -21.91
N ARG A 9 -13.85 -32.68 -21.52
CA ARG A 9 -14.48 -31.35 -21.45
C ARG A 9 -13.81 -30.53 -20.35
N ASP A 10 -13.17 -29.43 -20.76
CA ASP A 10 -12.58 -28.45 -19.85
C ASP A 10 -13.67 -27.50 -19.32
N TYR A 11 -13.94 -27.58 -18.02
CA TYR A 11 -14.96 -26.77 -17.35
C TYR A 11 -14.43 -25.44 -16.79
N ARG A 12 -13.13 -25.13 -16.95
CA ARG A 12 -12.51 -23.92 -16.36
C ARG A 12 -13.23 -22.63 -16.76
N ASP A 13 -13.72 -22.55 -17.99
CA ASP A 13 -14.42 -21.37 -18.51
C ASP A 13 -15.86 -21.21 -18.00
N THR A 14 -16.41 -22.25 -17.35
CA THR A 14 -17.73 -22.20 -16.70
C THR A 14 -17.69 -21.68 -15.27
N LEU A 15 -16.48 -21.47 -14.71
CA LEU A 15 -16.26 -21.05 -13.34
C LEU A 15 -16.05 -19.53 -13.27
N PHE A 16 -16.79 -18.86 -12.39
CA PHE A 16 -16.57 -17.46 -12.04
C PHE A 16 -15.42 -17.31 -11.04
N LEU A 17 -14.19 -17.50 -11.53
CA LEU A 17 -12.99 -17.35 -10.71
C LEU A 17 -12.64 -15.88 -10.49
N PRO A 18 -12.19 -15.50 -9.27
CA PRO A 18 -11.67 -14.16 -9.02
C PRO A 18 -10.47 -13.85 -9.94
N LYS A 19 -10.51 -12.69 -10.60
CA LYS A 19 -9.40 -12.17 -11.42
C LYS A 19 -9.00 -10.81 -10.87
N THR A 20 -7.70 -10.60 -10.69
CA THR A 20 -7.16 -9.33 -10.20
C THR A 20 -5.79 -9.09 -10.81
N GLU A 21 -5.52 -7.84 -11.17
CA GLU A 21 -4.18 -7.36 -11.52
C GLU A 21 -3.30 -7.16 -10.28
N PHE A 22 -3.89 -7.30 -9.07
CA PHE A 22 -3.15 -7.17 -7.82
C PHE A 22 -2.16 -8.33 -7.66
N PRO A 23 -0.85 -8.04 -7.58
CA PRO A 23 0.14 -9.08 -7.50
C PRO A 23 0.09 -9.77 -6.14
N MET A 24 0.20 -11.11 -6.13
CA MET A 24 0.29 -11.87 -4.87
C MET A 24 1.54 -11.52 -4.04
N ARG A 25 2.61 -11.08 -4.70
CA ARG A 25 3.85 -10.60 -4.06
C ARG A 25 3.90 -9.08 -4.09
N ALA A 26 4.07 -8.46 -2.93
CA ALA A 26 4.00 -7.00 -2.80
C ALA A 26 5.16 -6.25 -3.46
N GLY A 27 6.38 -6.81 -3.48
CA GLY A 27 7.54 -6.13 -4.08
C GLY A 27 7.89 -4.80 -3.40
N LEU A 28 7.67 -4.70 -2.08
CA LEU A 28 7.75 -3.46 -1.30
C LEU A 28 9.02 -2.62 -1.50
N PRO A 29 10.24 -3.20 -1.55
CA PRO A 29 11.45 -2.39 -1.75
C PRO A 29 11.47 -1.54 -3.02
N LYS A 30 10.67 -1.91 -4.04
CA LYS A 30 10.47 -1.13 -5.26
C LYS A 30 9.20 -0.29 -5.22
N ALA A 31 8.14 -0.79 -4.60
CA ALA A 31 6.84 -0.12 -4.58
C ALA A 31 6.79 1.07 -3.61
N GLU A 32 7.35 0.93 -2.41
CA GLU A 32 7.31 1.98 -1.37
C GLU A 32 7.95 3.30 -1.82
N PRO A 33 9.14 3.33 -2.46
CA PRO A 33 9.70 4.58 -2.97
C PRO A 33 8.81 5.28 -4.00
N GLU A 34 8.10 4.52 -4.84
CA GLU A 34 7.19 5.09 -5.85
C GLU A 34 5.91 5.65 -5.21
N TRP A 35 5.43 5.02 -4.13
CA TRP A 35 4.31 5.56 -3.36
C TRP A 35 4.65 6.89 -2.70
N ILE A 36 5.83 7.00 -2.07
CA ILE A 36 6.30 8.24 -1.44
C ILE A 36 6.38 9.35 -2.48
N LYS A 37 7.05 9.11 -3.62
CA LYS A 37 7.13 10.08 -4.73
C LYS A 37 5.75 10.53 -5.21
N ARG A 38 4.81 9.59 -5.34
CA ARG A 38 3.44 9.90 -5.73
C ARG A 38 2.74 10.78 -4.69
N TRP A 39 2.87 10.49 -3.40
CA TRP A 39 2.26 11.30 -2.34
C TRP A 39 2.83 12.71 -2.30
N ASP A 40 4.15 12.86 -2.49
CA ASP A 40 4.82 14.16 -2.57
C ASP A 40 4.34 14.96 -3.79
N ALA A 41 4.30 14.33 -4.97
CA ALA A 41 3.78 14.97 -6.19
C ALA A 41 2.31 15.38 -6.08
N LEU A 42 1.53 14.65 -5.28
CA LEU A 42 0.13 14.99 -5.01
C LEU A 42 -0.02 16.13 -4.00
N GLY A 43 1.01 16.48 -3.22
CA GLY A 43 0.86 17.34 -2.04
C GLY A 43 -0.17 16.75 -1.06
N LEU A 44 -0.05 15.45 -0.78
CA LEU A 44 -1.08 14.69 -0.06
C LEU A 44 -1.34 15.28 1.33
N TYR A 45 -0.28 15.66 2.04
CA TYR A 45 -0.40 16.23 3.39
C TYR A 45 -1.22 17.53 3.37
N GLU A 46 -0.91 18.45 2.46
CA GLU A 46 -1.60 19.73 2.30
C GLU A 46 -3.08 19.52 1.98
N LYS A 47 -3.37 18.55 1.10
CA LYS A 47 -4.74 18.17 0.75
C LYS A 47 -5.52 17.64 1.96
N LEU A 48 -4.91 16.76 2.75
CA LEU A 48 -5.53 16.24 3.97
C LEU A 48 -5.79 17.35 5.00
N ARG A 49 -4.88 18.33 5.13
CA ARG A 49 -5.07 19.50 6.00
C ARG A 49 -6.21 20.41 5.50
N ALA A 50 -6.30 20.62 4.18
CA ALA A 50 -7.36 21.42 3.57
C ALA A 50 -8.74 20.76 3.75
N ASP A 51 -8.83 19.44 3.51
CA ASP A 51 -10.05 18.65 3.73
C ASP A 51 -10.50 18.74 5.20
N ALA A 52 -9.60 18.48 6.15
CA ALA A 52 -9.90 18.59 7.58
C ALA A 52 -10.44 19.96 7.98
N LYS A 53 -9.90 21.03 7.40
CA LYS A 53 -10.41 22.40 7.63
C LYS A 53 -11.80 22.59 7.03
N SER A 54 -12.04 22.09 5.82
CA SER A 54 -13.34 22.24 5.13
C SER A 54 -14.49 21.55 5.86
N ARG A 55 -14.22 20.39 6.48
CA ARG A 55 -15.21 19.63 7.27
C ARG A 55 -15.34 20.12 8.72
N GLY A 56 -14.60 21.17 9.11
CA GLY A 56 -14.60 21.69 10.47
C GLY A 56 -14.10 20.69 11.52
N ALA A 57 -13.14 19.82 11.17
CA ALA A 57 -12.63 18.82 12.09
C ALA A 57 -11.81 19.46 13.23
N ASP A 58 -11.98 18.93 14.43
CA ASP A 58 -11.19 19.34 15.59
C ASP A 58 -9.69 19.02 15.38
N PRO A 59 -8.78 19.91 15.78
CA PRO A 59 -7.35 19.69 15.63
C PRO A 59 -6.88 18.61 16.60
N PHE A 60 -6.18 17.61 16.07
CA PHE A 60 -5.36 16.69 16.84
C PHE A 60 -3.89 17.11 16.72
N ILE A 61 -3.24 17.39 17.85
CA ILE A 61 -1.86 17.88 17.91
C ILE A 61 -0.99 16.78 18.54
N LEU A 62 -0.18 16.12 17.72
CA LEU A 62 0.84 15.18 18.16
C LEU A 62 2.18 15.91 18.27
N HIS A 63 2.65 16.13 19.49
CA HIS A 63 3.96 16.71 19.74
C HIS A 63 5.05 15.65 19.55
N ASP A 64 5.80 15.77 18.47
CA ASP A 64 6.94 14.91 18.21
C ASP A 64 8.22 15.46 18.85
N GLY A 65 8.94 14.62 19.59
CA GLY A 65 10.20 14.99 20.21
C GLY A 65 11.31 15.10 19.16
N PRO A 66 12.14 16.16 19.17
CA PRO A 66 13.25 16.27 18.23
C PRO A 66 14.22 15.10 18.44
N PRO A 67 14.57 14.34 17.39
CA PRO A 67 15.56 13.29 17.53
C PRO A 67 16.95 13.90 17.74
N TYR A 68 17.82 13.20 18.47
CA TYR A 68 19.24 13.55 18.49
C TYR A 68 19.83 13.36 17.08
N ALA A 69 20.52 14.37 16.57
CA ALA A 69 21.14 14.34 15.24
C ALA A 69 22.45 13.52 15.18
N ASN A 70 22.82 12.84 16.26
CA ASN A 70 24.09 12.13 16.39
C ASN A 70 23.84 10.62 16.28
N GLY A 71 24.07 10.05 15.09
CA GLY A 71 24.07 8.60 14.87
C GLY A 71 23.09 8.12 13.80
N HIS A 72 23.17 6.83 13.49
CA HIS A 72 22.27 6.18 12.54
C HIS A 72 20.91 5.88 13.17
N ILE A 73 19.88 5.91 12.34
CA ILE A 73 18.53 5.46 12.70
C ILE A 73 18.58 3.98 13.06
N HIS A 74 17.98 3.63 14.19
CA HIS A 74 17.83 2.24 14.62
C HIS A 74 16.35 1.88 14.76
N LEU A 75 16.06 0.60 15.03
CA LEU A 75 14.68 0.11 15.09
C LEU A 75 13.82 0.85 16.13
N GLY A 76 14.42 1.33 17.22
CA GLY A 76 13.74 2.14 18.22
C GLY A 76 13.29 3.51 17.70
N THR A 77 14.09 4.13 16.82
CA THR A 77 13.69 5.35 16.11
C THR A 77 12.50 5.07 15.20
N ALA A 78 12.54 3.97 14.43
CA ALA A 78 11.43 3.59 13.55
C ALA A 78 10.15 3.33 14.35
N LEU A 79 10.24 2.58 15.46
CA LEU A 79 9.13 2.29 16.34
C LEU A 79 8.44 3.57 16.86
N ASN A 80 9.22 4.55 17.33
CA ASN A 80 8.69 5.81 17.85
C ASN A 80 7.99 6.68 16.79
N LYS A 81 8.35 6.56 15.50
CA LYS A 81 7.72 7.33 14.42
C LYS A 81 6.55 6.62 13.76
N ILE A 82 6.39 5.31 13.98
CA ILE A 82 5.29 4.50 13.44
C ILE A 82 4.09 4.48 14.39
N ILE A 83 4.33 4.56 15.71
CA ILE A 83 3.29 4.62 16.76
C ILE A 83 2.88 6.06 17.00
#